data_AF-A0A7S4HNA4-F1
#
_entry.id   AF-A0A7S4HNA4-F1
#
_cell.length_a   1.000
_cell.length_b   1.000
_cell.length_c   1.000
_cell.angle_alpha   90.00
_cell.angle_beta   90.00
_cell.angle_gamma   90.00
#
_symmetry.space_group_name_H-M   'P 1'
#
loop_
_entity.id
_entity.type
_entity.pdbx_description
1 polymer ?
#
loop_
_entity_poly.entity_id
_entity_poly.type
_entity_poly.pdbx_seq_one_letter_code
_entity_poly.pdbx_strand_id
1 'polypeptide(L)'
;VISSEYPVTVADATKLASLQCQVVYGDHNNAVHNTAFLVPNIQDFIPKNLMGNRRAQEWAQSVLEGHEGLIGKSSEDAKTEYLNIVKTWGYYGSTFFPPCKSVGNRNLHSKVVIGVNYEGIRLLKPKTKQVIHEYFFTEILSWASSSGTFAFEVGSQNSSEKYTFETKQGAIIASTIQTYIDILVQMLRNGDDDDDDDDTSETVTSLSDV
;
A
#
# COMPACT_ATOMS: atom_id res chain seq x y z
N VAL A 1 -8.81 0.33 -2.58
CA VAL A 1 -9.43 1.00 -1.40
C VAL A 1 -10.87 0.54 -1.19
N ILE A 2 -11.77 0.66 -2.18
CA ILE A 2 -13.20 0.30 -2.06
C ILE A 2 -13.43 -1.16 -1.63
N SER A 3 -12.57 -2.10 -2.07
CA SER A 3 -12.58 -3.52 -1.66
C SER A 3 -12.39 -3.76 -0.15
N SER A 4 -12.06 -2.73 0.63
CA SER A 4 -11.76 -2.83 2.08
C SER A 4 -10.53 -3.69 2.39
N GLU A 5 -9.66 -3.89 1.41
CA GLU A 5 -8.37 -4.58 1.59
C GLU A 5 -7.36 -3.70 2.30
N TYR A 6 -7.47 -2.39 2.11
CA TYR A 6 -6.58 -1.39 2.68
C TYR A 6 -7.24 -0.75 3.91
N PRO A 7 -6.51 -0.62 5.03
CA PRO A 7 -6.94 0.25 6.12
C PRO A 7 -7.14 1.66 5.57
N VAL A 8 -8.19 2.36 6.03
CA VAL A 8 -8.52 3.70 5.54
C VAL A 8 -9.36 4.41 6.60
N THR A 9 -9.04 5.68 6.85
CA THR A 9 -9.81 6.50 7.80
C THR A 9 -11.11 6.98 7.16
N VAL A 10 -12.07 7.38 7.98
CA VAL A 10 -13.32 7.98 7.47
C VAL A 10 -13.04 9.26 6.66
N ALA A 11 -12.09 10.09 7.12
CA ALA A 11 -11.71 11.32 6.43
C ALA A 11 -11.07 11.05 5.06
N ASP A 12 -10.12 10.11 5.00
CA ASP A 12 -9.48 9.74 3.74
C ASP A 12 -10.49 9.09 2.78
N ALA A 13 -11.38 8.24 3.29
CA ALA A 13 -12.43 7.63 2.47
C ALA A 13 -13.34 8.69 1.83
N THR A 14 -13.76 9.72 2.58
CA THR A 14 -14.52 10.84 2.04
C THR A 14 -13.72 11.60 0.98
N LYS A 15 -12.44 11.92 1.25
CA LYS A 15 -11.60 12.67 0.31
C LYS A 15 -11.39 11.90 -1.00
N LEU A 16 -11.06 10.61 -0.91
CA LEU A 16 -10.85 9.73 -2.05
C LEU A 16 -12.15 9.54 -2.86
N ALA A 17 -13.30 9.41 -2.19
CA ALA A 17 -14.60 9.35 -2.84
C ALA A 17 -14.95 10.65 -3.58
N SER A 18 -14.57 11.80 -3.03
CA SER A 18 -14.78 13.12 -3.66
C SER A 18 -13.95 13.26 -4.93
N LEU A 19 -12.66 12.87 -4.86
CA LEU A 19 -11.78 12.81 -6.03
C LEU A 19 -12.32 11.84 -7.10
N GLN A 20 -12.84 10.68 -6.68
CA GLN A 20 -13.46 9.73 -7.60
C GLN A 20 -14.73 10.30 -8.25
N CYS A 21 -15.55 11.07 -7.53
CA CYS A 21 -16.69 11.79 -8.14
C CYS A 21 -16.22 12.78 -9.21
N GLN A 22 -15.17 13.55 -8.95
CA GLN A 22 -14.59 14.45 -9.95
C GLN A 22 -14.10 13.70 -11.20
N VAL A 23 -13.47 12.53 -11.01
CA VAL A 23 -13.01 11.69 -12.13
C VAL A 23 -14.15 11.14 -12.97
N VAL A 24 -15.23 10.68 -12.32
CA VAL A 24 -16.35 9.98 -12.98
C VAL A 24 -17.37 10.96 -13.58
N TYR A 25 -17.66 12.05 -12.87
CA TYR A 25 -18.76 12.96 -13.21
C TYR A 25 -18.30 14.35 -13.68
N GLY A 26 -16.99 14.65 -13.61
CA GLY A 26 -16.48 16.00 -13.90
C GLY A 26 -16.85 16.99 -12.80
N ASP A 27 -16.89 18.28 -13.14
CA ASP A 27 -17.19 19.36 -12.19
C ASP A 27 -18.55 19.19 -11.50
N HIS A 28 -18.59 19.55 -10.22
CA HIS A 28 -19.81 19.54 -9.45
C HIS A 28 -20.87 20.49 -10.03
N ASN A 29 -22.10 19.99 -10.19
CA ASN A 29 -23.25 20.78 -10.63
C ASN A 29 -24.37 20.62 -9.61
N ASN A 30 -24.66 21.69 -8.85
CA ASN A 30 -25.67 21.70 -7.80
C ASN A 30 -27.09 21.28 -8.26
N ALA A 31 -27.42 21.44 -9.55
CA ALA A 31 -28.71 21.00 -10.09
C ALA A 31 -28.80 19.48 -10.29
N VAL A 32 -27.65 18.81 -10.45
CA VAL A 32 -27.57 17.36 -10.79
C VAL A 32 -27.01 16.57 -9.61
N HIS A 33 -25.87 16.99 -9.07
CA HIS A 33 -25.09 16.29 -8.06
C HIS A 33 -25.56 16.63 -6.64
N ASN A 34 -26.81 16.30 -6.32
CA ASN A 34 -27.33 16.41 -4.96
C ASN A 34 -27.31 15.05 -4.23
N THR A 35 -27.70 15.02 -2.96
CA THR A 35 -27.67 13.77 -2.17
C THR A 35 -28.52 12.66 -2.79
N ALA A 36 -29.65 12.97 -3.44
CA ALA A 36 -30.49 11.97 -4.08
C ALA A 36 -29.81 11.32 -5.31
N PHE A 37 -28.90 12.05 -5.96
CA PHE A 37 -28.08 11.52 -7.05
C PHE A 37 -27.02 10.52 -6.55
N LEU A 38 -26.32 10.84 -5.45
CA LEU A 38 -25.17 10.04 -5.02
C LEU A 38 -25.54 8.89 -4.08
N VAL A 39 -26.56 9.03 -3.23
CA VAL A 39 -26.98 7.99 -2.26
C VAL A 39 -27.19 6.61 -2.88
N PRO A 40 -27.81 6.44 -4.06
CA PRO A 40 -27.98 5.12 -4.69
C PRO A 40 -26.67 4.39 -4.99
N ASN A 41 -25.60 5.15 -5.26
CA ASN A 41 -24.30 4.61 -5.71
C ASN A 41 -23.19 4.77 -4.66
N ILE A 42 -23.46 5.35 -3.48
CA ILE A 42 -22.43 5.71 -2.49
C ILE A 42 -21.55 4.53 -2.04
N GLN A 43 -22.11 3.32 -2.07
CA GLN A 43 -21.40 2.07 -1.77
C GLN A 43 -20.26 1.74 -2.74
N ASP A 44 -20.27 2.34 -3.94
CA ASP A 44 -19.21 2.17 -4.95
C ASP A 44 -18.05 3.15 -4.73
N PHE A 45 -18.22 4.13 -3.83
CA PHE A 45 -17.22 5.15 -3.49
C PHE A 45 -16.63 4.93 -2.10
N ILE A 46 -17.43 4.40 -1.16
CA ILE A 46 -17.03 4.20 0.23
C ILE A 46 -16.69 2.72 0.49
N PRO A 47 -15.56 2.42 1.14
CA PRO A 47 -15.21 1.06 1.55
C PRO A 47 -16.30 0.39 2.38
N LYS A 48 -16.64 -0.85 2.03
CA LYS A 48 -17.71 -1.65 2.69
C LYS A 48 -17.57 -1.73 4.21
N ASN A 49 -16.35 -1.81 4.73
CA ASN A 49 -16.09 -1.84 6.17
C ASN A 49 -16.41 -0.52 6.89
N LEU A 50 -16.44 0.61 6.18
CA LEU A 50 -16.76 1.93 6.73
C LEU A 50 -18.22 2.33 6.52
N MET A 51 -18.95 1.64 5.65
CA MET A 51 -20.35 1.96 5.34
C MET A 51 -21.25 2.01 6.58
N GLY A 52 -20.95 1.22 7.63
CA GLY A 52 -21.70 1.22 8.89
C GLY A 52 -21.42 2.40 9.83
N ASN A 53 -20.41 3.24 9.53
CA ASN A 53 -19.99 4.31 10.43
C ASN A 53 -20.86 5.57 10.34
N ARG A 54 -21.58 5.76 9.22
CA ARG A 54 -22.46 6.91 8.95
C ARG A 54 -23.64 6.45 8.10
N ARG A 55 -24.72 7.21 8.07
CA ARG A 55 -25.83 6.96 7.14
C ARG A 55 -25.38 7.24 5.70
N ALA A 56 -25.97 6.54 4.73
CA ALA A 56 -25.70 6.75 3.31
C ALA A 56 -25.84 8.23 2.89
N GLN A 57 -26.82 8.92 3.46
CA GLN A 57 -27.07 10.34 3.18
C GLN A 57 -25.98 11.26 3.76
N GLU A 58 -25.45 10.96 4.94
CA GLU A 58 -24.34 11.71 5.55
C GLU A 58 -23.03 11.49 4.77
N TRP A 59 -22.80 10.26 4.29
CA TRP A 59 -21.71 9.95 3.37
C TRP A 59 -21.83 10.75 2.08
N ALA A 60 -22.98 10.68 1.42
CA ALA A 60 -23.22 11.38 0.17
C ALA A 60 -23.04 12.89 0.33
N GLN A 61 -23.57 13.48 1.40
CA GLN A 61 -23.38 14.90 1.70
C GLN A 61 -21.90 15.25 1.83
N SER A 62 -21.14 14.52 2.66
CA SER A 62 -19.72 14.81 2.88
C SER A 62 -18.89 14.67 1.60
N VAL A 63 -19.23 13.71 0.73
CA VAL A 63 -18.55 13.49 -0.54
C VAL A 63 -18.90 14.58 -1.55
N LEU A 64 -20.14 15.04 -1.59
CA LEU A 64 -20.56 16.13 -2.48
C LEU A 64 -19.97 17.47 -2.07
N GLU A 65 -19.88 17.76 -0.77
CA GLU A 65 -19.16 18.94 -0.25
C GLU A 65 -17.69 18.93 -0.69
N GLY A 66 -17.03 17.76 -0.60
CA GLY A 66 -15.68 17.58 -1.10
C GLY A 66 -15.58 17.72 -2.63
N HIS A 67 -16.55 17.20 -3.37
CA HIS A 67 -16.62 17.28 -4.83
C HIS A 67 -16.82 18.71 -5.33
N GLU A 68 -17.65 19.51 -4.67
CA GLU A 68 -17.84 20.93 -4.97
C GLU A 68 -16.53 21.73 -4.82
N GLY A 69 -15.72 21.39 -3.80
CA GLY A 69 -14.39 21.98 -3.62
C GLY A 69 -13.36 21.63 -4.71
N LEU A 70 -13.68 20.72 -5.64
CA LEU A 70 -12.80 20.28 -6.73
C LEU A 70 -13.17 20.89 -8.10
N ILE A 71 -14.15 21.80 -8.17
CA ILE A 71 -14.54 22.45 -9.43
C ILE A 71 -13.30 23.06 -10.12
N GLY A 72 -13.14 22.79 -11.41
CA GLY A 72 -12.01 23.21 -12.23
C GLY A 72 -10.79 22.28 -12.16
N LYS A 73 -10.80 21.26 -11.29
CA LYS A 73 -9.75 20.23 -11.27
C LYS A 73 -9.98 19.22 -12.39
N SER A 74 -8.97 18.99 -13.22
CA SER A 74 -9.08 18.02 -14.31
C SER A 74 -9.21 16.58 -13.79
N SER A 75 -9.74 15.68 -14.61
CA SER A 75 -9.80 14.25 -14.30
C SER A 75 -8.40 13.65 -14.06
N GLU A 76 -7.39 14.15 -14.76
CA GLU A 76 -5.99 13.72 -14.62
C GLU A 76 -5.37 14.19 -13.29
N ASP A 77 -5.59 15.46 -12.93
CA ASP A 77 -5.12 15.99 -11.65
C ASP A 77 -5.82 15.31 -10.46
N ALA A 78 -7.12 15.01 -10.60
CA ALA A 78 -7.86 14.29 -9.57
C ALA A 78 -7.34 12.84 -9.38
N LYS A 79 -7.00 12.14 -10.46
CA LYS A 79 -6.34 10.82 -10.39
C LYS A 79 -4.95 10.92 -9.74
N THR A 80 -4.17 11.93 -10.13
CA THR A 80 -2.84 12.16 -9.56
C THR A 80 -2.93 12.45 -8.07
N GLU A 81 -3.84 13.31 -7.64
CA GLU A 81 -4.05 13.59 -6.22
C GLU A 81 -4.54 12.36 -5.45
N TYR A 82 -5.46 11.57 -6.04
CA TYR A 82 -5.88 10.29 -5.45
C TYR A 82 -4.67 9.39 -5.20
N LEU A 83 -3.81 9.22 -6.21
CA LEU A 83 -2.60 8.41 -6.12
C LEU A 83 -1.62 8.96 -5.09
N ASN A 84 -1.42 10.29 -5.04
CA ASN A 84 -0.53 10.92 -4.08
C ASN A 84 -0.98 10.68 -2.63
N ILE A 85 -2.29 10.67 -2.36
CA ILE A 85 -2.81 10.32 -1.04
C ILE A 85 -2.48 8.86 -0.72
N VAL A 86 -2.90 7.92 -1.58
CA VAL A 86 -2.77 6.49 -1.23
C VAL A 86 -1.32 6.00 -1.22
N LYS A 87 -0.42 6.62 -1.99
CA LYS A 87 1.02 6.30 -1.99
C LYS A 87 1.72 6.67 -0.69
N THR A 88 1.20 7.63 0.07
CA THR A 88 1.76 8.00 1.39
C THR A 88 1.49 6.95 2.46
N TRP A 89 0.59 6.00 2.19
CA TRP A 89 0.29 4.93 3.13
C TRP A 89 1.39 3.87 3.04
N GLY A 90 2.03 3.54 4.17
CA GLY A 90 3.09 2.51 4.19
C GLY A 90 2.64 1.15 3.66
N TYR A 91 1.34 0.83 3.75
CA TYR A 91 0.78 -0.40 3.19
C TYR A 91 0.39 -0.30 1.70
N TYR A 92 0.71 0.79 1.00
CA TYR A 92 0.51 0.91 -0.45
C TYR A 92 1.22 -0.22 -1.20
N GLY A 93 0.56 -0.74 -2.24
CA GLY A 93 1.09 -1.86 -3.03
C GLY A 93 1.21 -3.19 -2.27
N SER A 94 0.58 -3.32 -1.10
CA SER A 94 0.62 -4.57 -0.32
C SER A 94 -0.27 -5.65 -0.90
N THR A 95 0.27 -6.86 -0.99
CA THR A 95 -0.50 -8.09 -1.14
C THR A 95 -0.93 -8.56 0.24
N PHE A 96 -2.24 -8.64 0.49
CA PHE A 96 -2.78 -9.13 1.76
C PHE A 96 -3.23 -10.59 1.65
N PHE A 97 -2.78 -11.41 2.59
CA PHE A 97 -3.12 -12.82 2.66
C PHE A 97 -4.32 -13.06 3.61
N PRO A 98 -5.13 -14.11 3.40
CA PRO A 98 -6.27 -14.41 4.27
C PRO A 98 -5.86 -14.57 5.75
N PRO A 99 -6.78 -14.32 6.70
CA PRO A 99 -6.46 -14.39 8.12
C PRO A 99 -5.85 -15.73 8.53
N CYS A 100 -4.64 -15.70 9.07
CA CYS A 100 -3.89 -16.86 9.55
C CYS A 100 -3.91 -16.90 11.08
N LYS A 101 -3.81 -18.10 11.67
CA LYS A 101 -3.80 -18.27 13.13
C LYS A 101 -2.38 -18.14 13.66
N SER A 102 -2.20 -17.26 14.64
CA SER A 102 -0.94 -17.05 15.35
C SER A 102 -0.64 -18.25 16.25
N VAL A 103 0.59 -18.78 16.21
CA VAL A 103 1.04 -19.92 17.03
C VAL A 103 2.18 -19.49 17.93
N GLY A 104 1.96 -19.53 19.24
CA GLY A 104 3.01 -19.25 20.23
C GLY A 104 3.45 -17.78 20.35
N ASN A 105 2.93 -16.87 19.52
CA ASN A 105 3.30 -15.46 19.56
C ASN A 105 2.49 -14.73 20.66
N ARG A 106 3.12 -14.48 21.81
CA ARG A 106 2.46 -13.91 23.02
C ARG A 106 1.93 -12.48 22.81
N ASN A 107 2.55 -11.72 21.91
CA ASN A 107 2.20 -10.32 21.66
C ASN A 107 1.19 -10.14 20.51
N LEU A 108 0.70 -11.23 19.91
CA LEU A 108 -0.24 -11.18 18.79
C LEU A 108 -1.63 -11.66 19.15
N HIS A 109 -2.61 -11.13 18.40
CA HIS A 109 -3.94 -11.70 18.37
C HIS A 109 -3.93 -13.15 17.85
N SER A 110 -4.95 -13.93 18.23
CA SER A 110 -5.09 -15.32 17.80
C SER A 110 -5.16 -15.49 16.28
N LYS A 111 -5.64 -14.46 15.56
CA LYS A 111 -5.61 -14.39 14.10
C LYS A 111 -5.11 -13.03 13.63
N VAL A 112 -4.30 -13.04 12.59
CA VAL A 112 -3.78 -11.83 11.93
C VAL A 112 -3.88 -11.97 10.41
N VAL A 113 -3.80 -10.84 9.71
CA VAL A 113 -3.60 -10.78 8.25
C VAL A 113 -2.14 -10.43 8.02
N ILE A 114 -1.50 -11.12 7.08
CA ILE A 114 -0.14 -10.78 6.65
C ILE A 114 -0.26 -9.90 5.40
N GLY A 115 0.40 -8.75 5.40
CA GLY A 115 0.59 -7.90 4.22
C GLY A 115 2.06 -7.90 3.81
N VAL A 116 2.35 -7.98 2.51
CA VAL A 116 3.72 -7.90 1.99
C VAL A 116 3.77 -6.87 0.86
N ASN A 117 4.70 -5.92 0.94
CA ASN A 117 5.00 -4.97 -0.14
C ASN A 117 6.52 -4.79 -0.29
N TYR A 118 6.93 -3.80 -1.09
CA TYR A 118 8.33 -3.49 -1.37
C TYR A 118 9.15 -3.08 -0.14
N GLU A 119 8.52 -2.68 0.98
CA GLU A 119 9.23 -2.32 2.20
C GLU A 119 9.47 -3.54 3.11
N GLY A 120 8.51 -4.47 3.17
CA GLY A 120 8.61 -5.64 4.02
C GLY A 120 7.27 -6.31 4.37
N ILE A 121 7.18 -6.82 5.60
CA ILE A 121 6.03 -7.57 6.13
C ILE A 121 5.26 -6.74 7.15
N ARG A 122 3.93 -6.75 7.05
CA ARG A 122 3.01 -6.15 8.04
C ARG A 122 2.04 -7.18 8.59
N LEU A 123 1.78 -7.09 9.90
CA LEU A 123 0.79 -7.90 10.59
C LEU A 123 -0.41 -7.01 10.95
N LEU A 124 -1.61 -7.37 10.49
CA LEU A 124 -2.80 -6.54 10.62
C LEU A 124 -3.94 -7.28 11.34
N LYS A 125 -4.83 -6.52 11.99
CA LYS A 125 -6.07 -7.07 12.56
C LYS A 125 -7.01 -7.54 11.43
N PRO A 126 -7.59 -8.76 11.48
CA PRO A 126 -8.37 -9.30 10.37
C PRO A 126 -9.57 -8.46 9.93
N LYS A 127 -10.27 -7.83 10.90
CA LYS A 127 -11.49 -7.04 10.67
C LYS A 127 -11.20 -5.59 10.33
N THR A 128 -10.43 -4.90 11.17
CA THR A 128 -10.20 -3.46 11.03
C THR A 128 -9.07 -3.13 10.06
N LYS A 129 -8.26 -4.13 9.68
CA LYS A 129 -6.99 -3.97 8.96
C LYS A 129 -6.01 -3.03 9.66
N GLN A 130 -6.19 -2.71 10.95
CA GLN A 130 -5.22 -1.89 11.67
C GLN A 130 -3.89 -2.64 11.77
N VAL A 131 -2.79 -1.96 11.44
CA VAL A 131 -1.42 -2.50 11.58
C VAL A 131 -1.12 -2.74 13.07
N ILE A 132 -0.59 -3.91 13.38
CA ILE A 132 -0.17 -4.36 14.72
C ILE A 132 1.37 -4.26 14.80
N HIS A 133 2.04 -4.85 13.81
CA HIS A 133 3.50 -4.79 13.65
C HIS A 133 3.86 -4.59 12.18
N GLU A 134 5.03 -4.02 11.97
CA GLU A 134 5.63 -3.76 10.67
C GLU A 134 7.12 -4.07 10.79
N TYR A 135 7.64 -4.81 9.81
CA TYR A 135 9.02 -5.26 9.74
C TYR A 135 9.55 -5.02 8.33
N PHE A 136 10.60 -4.20 8.23
CA PHE A 136 11.29 -3.97 6.96
C PHE A 136 12.10 -5.22 6.55
N PHE A 137 12.36 -5.37 5.25
CA PHE A 137 13.21 -6.47 4.77
C PHE A 137 14.61 -6.49 5.43
N THR A 138 15.14 -5.33 5.83
CA THR A 138 16.40 -5.21 6.57
C THR A 138 16.37 -5.83 7.97
N GLU A 139 15.18 -6.01 8.55
CA GLU A 139 14.98 -6.60 9.89
C GLU A 139 14.66 -8.09 9.83
N ILE A 140 14.31 -8.62 8.64
CA ILE A 140 13.92 -10.01 8.44
C ILE A 140 15.16 -10.85 8.18
N LEU A 141 15.47 -11.75 9.13
CA LEU A 141 16.63 -12.63 9.07
C LEU A 141 16.38 -13.86 8.21
N SER A 142 15.18 -14.44 8.30
CA SER A 142 14.81 -15.62 7.52
C SER A 142 13.29 -15.79 7.44
N TRP A 143 12.84 -16.56 6.45
CA TRP A 143 11.46 -17.06 6.37
C TRP A 143 11.44 -18.51 5.91
N ALA A 144 10.39 -19.23 6.31
CA ALA A 144 10.17 -20.61 5.92
C ALA A 144 8.67 -20.88 5.79
N SER A 145 8.31 -21.79 4.88
CA SER A 145 6.93 -22.23 4.70
C SER A 145 6.84 -23.75 4.62
N SER A 146 5.71 -24.28 5.09
CA SER A 146 5.29 -25.67 4.86
C SER A 146 3.88 -25.69 4.25
N SER A 147 3.30 -26.87 4.07
CA SER A 147 1.93 -27.03 3.54
C SER A 147 0.85 -26.39 4.42
N GLY A 148 1.11 -26.21 5.73
CA GLY A 148 0.14 -25.67 6.68
C GLY A 148 0.65 -24.50 7.51
N THR A 149 1.89 -24.06 7.31
CA THR A 149 2.49 -23.00 8.13
C THR A 149 3.34 -22.04 7.31
N PHE A 150 3.45 -20.82 7.82
CA PHE A 150 4.44 -19.82 7.43
C PHE A 150 5.09 -19.28 8.69
N ALA A 151 6.40 -19.09 8.66
CA ALA A 151 7.15 -18.47 9.74
C ALA A 151 8.20 -17.52 9.19
N PHE A 152 8.47 -16.46 9.94
CA PHE A 152 9.59 -15.56 9.69
C PHE A 152 10.26 -15.18 11.01
N GLU A 153 11.52 -14.83 10.93
CA GLU A 153 12.35 -14.44 12.07
C GLU A 153 12.87 -13.03 11.84
N VAL A 154 12.73 -12.17 12.86
CA VAL A 154 13.19 -10.78 12.83
C VAL A 154 14.19 -10.52 13.93
N GLY A 155 15.08 -9.56 13.71
CA GLY A 155 15.99 -9.08 14.76
C GLY A 155 17.42 -8.89 14.26
N SER A 156 18.38 -9.15 15.15
CA SER A 156 19.81 -9.01 14.90
C SER A 156 20.55 -10.29 15.32
N GLN A 157 21.85 -10.37 15.03
CA GLN A 157 22.67 -11.54 15.39
C GLN A 157 22.62 -11.93 16.88
N ASN A 158 22.31 -10.97 17.77
CA ASN A 158 22.31 -11.18 19.22
C ASN A 158 20.92 -11.36 19.84
N SER A 159 19.85 -11.08 19.09
CA SER A 159 18.47 -11.19 19.57
C SER A 159 17.53 -11.32 18.39
N SER A 160 16.79 -12.42 18.35
CA SER A 160 15.79 -12.68 17.33
C SER A 160 14.45 -13.06 17.94
N GLU A 161 13.39 -12.71 17.21
CA GLU A 161 12.02 -13.09 17.53
C GLU A 161 11.43 -13.84 16.33
N LYS A 162 10.84 -15.02 16.61
CA LYS A 162 10.23 -15.86 15.59
C LYS A 162 8.71 -15.75 15.63
N TYR A 163 8.14 -15.46 14.47
CA TYR A 163 6.71 -15.41 14.24
C TYR A 163 6.25 -16.64 13.46
N THR A 164 5.29 -17.41 13.99
CA THR A 164 4.72 -18.59 13.32
C THR A 164 3.22 -18.48 13.13
N PHE A 165 2.73 -18.84 11.93
CA PHE A 165 1.32 -18.78 11.55
C PHE A 165 0.86 -20.07 10.88
N GLU A 166 -0.34 -20.55 11.24
CA GLU A 166 -1.04 -21.60 10.49
C GLU A 166 -1.75 -20.96 9.28
N THR A 167 -1.35 -21.39 8.08
CA THR A 167 -1.90 -20.91 6.80
C THR A 167 -1.64 -21.91 5.68
N LYS A 168 -2.59 -22.03 4.75
CA LYS A 168 -2.42 -22.81 3.51
C LYS A 168 -1.67 -22.06 2.41
N GLN A 169 -1.41 -20.77 2.60
CA GLN A 169 -0.76 -19.91 1.60
C GLN A 169 0.72 -19.66 1.88
N GLY A 170 1.35 -20.46 2.75
CA GLY A 170 2.73 -20.23 3.18
C GLY A 170 3.73 -20.13 2.02
N ALA A 171 3.61 -21.02 1.03
CA ALA A 171 4.47 -20.99 -0.16
C ALA A 171 4.28 -19.71 -1.00
N ILE A 172 3.05 -19.22 -1.14
CA ILE A 172 2.74 -17.99 -1.90
C ILE A 172 3.29 -16.78 -1.15
N ILE A 173 3.16 -16.74 0.18
CA ILE A 173 3.73 -15.66 1.02
C ILE A 173 5.25 -15.63 0.85
N ALA A 174 5.93 -16.77 1.00
CA ALA A 174 7.37 -16.88 0.85
C ALA A 174 7.85 -16.48 -0.55
N SER A 175 7.17 -16.92 -1.60
CA SER A 175 7.48 -16.53 -2.99
C SER A 175 7.26 -15.03 -3.24
N THR A 176 6.24 -14.43 -2.64
CA THR A 176 5.99 -12.98 -2.73
C THR A 176 7.14 -12.19 -2.08
N ILE A 177 7.59 -12.61 -0.89
CA ILE A 177 8.75 -12.02 -0.21
C ILE A 177 10.00 -12.14 -1.07
N GLN A 178 10.28 -13.35 -1.58
CA GLN A 178 11.45 -13.59 -2.44
C GLN A 178 11.44 -12.69 -3.67
N THR A 179 10.29 -12.55 -4.33
CA THR A 179 10.15 -11.72 -5.53
C THR A 179 10.48 -10.25 -5.24
N TYR A 180 10.00 -9.70 -4.12
CA TYR A 180 10.33 -8.32 -3.74
C TYR A 180 11.82 -8.15 -3.45
N ILE A 181 12.43 -9.08 -2.72
CA ILE A 181 13.87 -9.03 -2.41
C ILE A 181 14.70 -9.11 -3.70
N ASP A 182 14.36 -10.01 -4.63
CA ASP A 182 15.07 -10.14 -5.90
C ASP A 182 15.01 -8.85 -6.71
N ILE A 183 13.84 -8.20 -6.78
CA ILE A 183 13.67 -6.92 -7.48
C ILE A 183 14.50 -5.81 -6.80
N LEU A 184 14.47 -5.72 -5.47
CA LEU A 184 15.23 -4.70 -4.73
C LEU A 184 16.74 -4.88 -4.92
N VAL A 185 17.23 -6.12 -4.89
CA VAL A 185 18.64 -6.42 -5.13
C VAL A 185 19.03 -6.10 -6.57
N GLN A 186 18.19 -6.40 -7.56
CA GLN A 186 18.44 -6.01 -8.96
C GLN A 186 18.49 -4.49 -9.12
N MET A 187 17.59 -3.76 -8.48
CA MET A 187 17.58 -2.29 -8.52
C MET A 187 18.84 -1.68 -7.90
N LEU A 188 19.34 -2.26 -6.80
CA LEU A 188 20.58 -1.81 -6.17
C LEU A 188 21.79 -2.06 -7.08
N ARG A 189 21.89 -3.26 -7.67
CA ARG A 189 23.01 -3.62 -8.55
C ARG A 189 23.05 -2.78 -9.82
N ASN A 190 21.90 -2.52 -10.44
CA ASN A 190 21.85 -1.74 -11.67
C ASN A 190 22.07 -0.25 -11.42
N GLY A 191 21.86 0.25 -10.20
CA GLY A 191 22.14 1.64 -9.83
C GLY A 191 23.63 1.91 -9.59
N ASP A 192 24.43 0.88 -9.37
CA ASP A 192 25.88 0.98 -9.18
C ASP A 192 26.67 1.00 -10.52
N ASP A 193 26.03 0.66 -11.64
CA ASP A 193 26.68 0.57 -12.97
C ASP A 193 26.67 1.91 -13.75
N ASP A 194 26.01 2.96 -13.26
CA ASP A 194 25.87 4.27 -13.94
C ASP A 194 26.92 5.32 -13.50
N ASP A 195 27.84 5.00 -12.58
CA ASP A 195 28.79 5.96 -11.96
C ASP A 195 30.25 5.86 -12.45
N ASP A 196 30.58 5.01 -13.45
CA ASP A 196 31.98 4.69 -13.82
C ASP A 196 32.47 5.19 -15.21
N ASP A 197 31.81 6.17 -15.84
CA ASP A 197 32.22 6.73 -17.14
C ASP A 197 32.42 8.28 -17.11
N ASP A 198 33.37 8.78 -16.30
CA ASP A 198 34.02 10.08 -16.59
C ASP A 198 35.41 10.20 -15.92
N ASP A 199 36.45 9.58 -16.50
CA ASP A 199 37.77 10.23 -16.55
C ASP A 199 38.69 9.57 -17.59
N THR A 200 38.70 10.09 -18.83
CA THR A 200 39.87 9.98 -19.69
C THR A 200 40.30 11.37 -20.16
N SER A 201 41.05 12.05 -19.28
CA SER A 201 41.93 13.17 -19.56
C SER A 201 42.66 13.04 -20.92
N GLU A 202 42.30 13.88 -21.89
CA GLU A 202 43.09 14.13 -23.10
C GLU A 202 44.37 14.92 -22.74
N THR A 203 45.50 14.22 -22.60
CA THR A 203 46.82 14.84 -22.77
C THR A 203 47.20 14.83 -24.25
N VAL A 204 46.84 15.90 -24.97
CA VAL A 204 47.38 16.17 -26.31
C VAL A 204 48.79 16.76 -26.14
N THR A 205 49.78 15.89 -26.25
CA THR A 205 51.17 16.30 -26.53
C THR A 205 51.34 16.24 -28.04
N SER A 206 51.50 17.39 -28.71
CA SER A 206 52.03 17.41 -30.08
C SER A 206 53.25 18.33 -30.11
N LEU A 207 54.40 17.68 -30.22
CA LEU A 207 55.69 18.25 -30.57
C LEU A 207 55.68 18.66 -32.05
N SER A 208 56.40 19.74 -32.30
CA SER A 208 56.89 20.21 -33.60
C SER A 208 57.55 19.12 -34.44
N ASP A 209 57.40 19.16 -35.78
CA ASP A 209 58.54 19.29 -36.71
C ASP A 209 58.12 19.38 -38.20
N VAL A 210 58.87 20.23 -38.91
CA VAL A 210 59.05 20.49 -40.36
C VAL A 210 58.01 21.35 -41.09
#